data_AF-B8BVT7-F1
#
_entry.id   AF-B8BVT7-F1
#
_cell.length_a   1.000
_cell.length_b   1.000
_cell.length_c   1.000
_cell.angle_alpha   90.00
_cell.angle_beta   90.00
_cell.angle_gamma   90.00
#
_symmetry.space_group_name_H-M   'P 1'
#
loop_
_entity.id
_entity.type
_entity.pdbx_description
1 polymer ?
#
loop_
_entity_poly.entity_id
_entity_poly.type
_entity_poly.pdbx_seq_one_letter_code
_entity_poly.pdbx_strand_id
1 'polypeptide(L)'
;MSSSSSADHTLYDLPVSNNGARIRAILYKKGISQNQVEIVSPATLGGLKTPEYLALSPMGLMPCLTIQQGDASGLNQIVESDTIARYILSQYSNVGPSFLP
;
A
#
# COMPACT_ATOMS: atom_id res chain seq x y z
N MET A 1 16.63 -13.00 -4.99
CA MET A 1 15.53 -13.39 -5.89
C MET A 1 14.35 -12.50 -5.54
N SER A 2 14.03 -11.51 -6.36
CA SER A 2 12.91 -10.61 -6.10
C SER A 2 11.61 -11.35 -6.42
N SER A 3 10.85 -11.69 -5.39
CA SER A 3 9.47 -12.15 -5.52
C SER A 3 8.64 -10.95 -5.98
N SER A 4 8.33 -10.86 -7.27
CA SER A 4 7.30 -9.93 -7.74
C SER A 4 5.95 -10.41 -7.20
N SER A 5 5.32 -9.61 -6.34
CA SER A 5 3.96 -9.86 -5.88
C SER A 5 3.02 -10.00 -7.08
N SER A 6 2.11 -10.97 -7.03
CA SER A 6 1.06 -11.12 -8.06
C SER A 6 -0.17 -10.25 -7.77
N ALA A 7 -0.15 -9.47 -6.68
CA ALA A 7 -1.26 -8.60 -6.31
C ALA A 7 -1.28 -7.31 -7.13
N ASP A 8 -2.46 -6.70 -7.32
CA ASP A 8 -2.61 -5.44 -8.06
C ASP A 8 -1.75 -4.32 -7.43
N HIS A 9 -1.66 -4.32 -6.10
CA HIS A 9 -0.88 -3.38 -5.30
C HIS A 9 -0.15 -4.08 -4.15
N THR A 10 0.96 -3.47 -3.71
CA THR A 10 1.71 -3.91 -2.52
C THR A 10 1.85 -2.75 -1.53
N LEU A 11 1.34 -2.92 -0.32
CA LEU A 11 1.47 -2.00 0.81
C LEU A 11 2.64 -2.45 1.70
N TYR A 12 3.74 -1.69 1.69
CA TYR A 12 4.84 -1.85 2.61
C TYR A 12 4.51 -1.22 3.96
N ASP A 13 4.38 -2.05 4.99
CA ASP A 13 3.89 -1.65 6.31
C ASP A 13 4.24 -2.67 7.42
N LEU A 14 3.98 -2.31 8.68
CA LEU A 14 4.13 -3.18 9.85
C LEU A 14 2.93 -3.07 10.81
N PRO A 15 2.60 -4.14 11.58
CA PRO A 15 1.48 -4.11 12.53
C PRO A 15 1.52 -2.96 13.55
N VAL A 16 2.71 -2.49 13.92
CA VAL A 16 2.93 -1.40 14.89
C VAL A 16 2.82 0.01 14.29
N SER A 17 2.73 0.14 12.97
CA SER A 17 2.59 1.43 12.28
C SER A 17 1.17 1.98 12.44
N ASN A 18 1.03 3.14 13.06
CA ASN A 18 -0.25 3.85 13.24
C ASN A 18 -0.79 4.41 11.92
N ASN A 19 0.09 4.99 11.09
CA ASN A 19 -0.27 5.49 9.76
C ASN A 19 -0.66 4.33 8.82
N GLY A 20 0.04 3.20 8.94
CA GLY A 20 -0.35 1.96 8.27
C GLY A 20 -1.69 1.41 8.77
N ALA A 21 -1.95 1.47 10.08
CA ALA A 21 -3.19 0.97 10.68
C ALA A 21 -4.44 1.60 10.07
N ARG A 22 -4.38 2.89 9.71
CA ARG A 22 -5.45 3.58 8.98
C ARG A 22 -5.83 2.86 7.69
N ILE A 23 -4.84 2.45 6.91
CA ILE A 23 -5.05 1.78 5.62
C ILE A 23 -5.49 0.34 5.85
N ARG A 24 -4.84 -0.39 6.78
CA ARG A 24 -5.24 -1.76 7.13
C ARG A 24 -6.70 -1.83 7.58
N ALA A 25 -7.17 -0.85 8.37
CA ALA A 25 -8.57 -0.78 8.78
C ALA A 25 -9.52 -0.67 7.58
N ILE A 26 -9.18 0.14 6.57
CA ILE A 26 -9.95 0.28 5.33
C ILE A 26 -9.95 -1.04 4.55
N LEU A 27 -8.77 -1.63 4.32
CA LEU A 27 -8.62 -2.89 3.58
C LEU A 27 -9.49 -4.00 4.20
N TYR A 28 -9.38 -4.18 5.53
CA TYR A 28 -10.12 -5.22 6.24
C TYR A 28 -11.62 -4.98 6.26
N LYS A 29 -12.06 -3.74 6.49
CA LYS A 29 -13.50 -3.43 6.55
C LYS A 29 -14.16 -3.43 5.18
N LYS A 30 -13.44 -3.08 4.11
CA LYS A 30 -13.93 -3.21 2.73
C LYS A 30 -13.90 -4.65 2.25
N GLY A 31 -13.15 -5.54 2.89
CA GLY A 31 -12.97 -6.92 2.44
C GLY A 31 -12.09 -7.01 1.20
N ILE A 32 -11.12 -6.09 1.08
CA ILE A 32 -10.14 -6.11 -0.02
C ILE A 32 -9.20 -7.30 0.21
N SER A 33 -9.10 -8.15 -0.80
CA SER A 33 -8.35 -9.42 -0.72
C SER A 33 -6.85 -9.20 -0.86
N GLN A 34 -6.06 -10.20 -0.45
CA GLN A 34 -4.59 -10.17 -0.60
C GLN A 34 -4.14 -10.16 -2.06
N ASN A 35 -4.96 -10.68 -2.99
CA ASN A 35 -4.69 -10.61 -4.43
C ASN A 35 -4.90 -9.19 -4.99
N GLN A 36 -5.64 -8.33 -4.29
CA GLN A 36 -5.83 -6.94 -4.69
C GLN A 36 -4.78 -6.05 -4.03
N VAL A 37 -4.62 -6.17 -2.71
CA VAL A 37 -3.62 -5.42 -1.95
C VAL A 37 -2.91 -6.37 -1.00
N GLU A 38 -1.65 -6.67 -1.32
CA GLU A 38 -0.80 -7.43 -0.42
C GLU A 38 -0.12 -6.50 0.60
N ILE A 39 -0.08 -6.90 1.87
CA ILE A 39 0.65 -6.16 2.91
C ILE A 39 1.95 -6.90 3.19
N VAL A 40 3.09 -6.22 2.97
CA VAL A 40 4.42 -6.80 3.16
C VAL A 40 5.27 -5.95 4.09
N SER A 41 6.21 -6.58 4.78
CA SER A 41 7.20 -5.84 5.58
C SER A 41 8.27 -5.22 4.67
N PRO A 42 8.73 -3.98 4.91
CA PRO A 42 9.93 -3.44 4.25
C PRO A 42 11.19 -4.30 4.45
N ALA A 43 11.20 -5.18 5.46
CA ALA A 43 12.29 -6.14 5.67
C ALA A 43 12.49 -7.09 4.48
N THR A 44 11.47 -7.31 3.63
CA THR A 44 11.61 -8.07 2.38
C THR A 44 12.55 -7.39 1.38
N LEU A 45 12.73 -6.07 1.49
CA LEU A 45 13.69 -5.25 0.74
C LEU A 45 14.93 -4.89 1.58
N GLY A 46 15.15 -5.58 2.70
CA GLY A 46 16.27 -5.34 3.61
C GLY A 46 16.06 -4.19 4.61
N GLY A 47 14.90 -3.54 4.61
CA GLY A 47 14.50 -2.55 5.60
C GLY A 47 14.42 -1.11 5.07
N LEU A 48 14.07 -0.17 5.97
CA LEU A 48 13.66 1.19 5.59
C LEU A 48 14.77 2.08 5.02
N LYS A 49 16.04 1.70 5.20
CA LYS A 49 17.21 2.51 4.82
C LYS A 49 18.00 1.91 3.68
N THR A 50 17.53 0.81 3.10
CA THR A 50 18.17 0.21 1.94
C THR A 50 17.90 1.03 0.69
N PRO A 51 18.83 1.05 -0.29
CA PRO A 51 18.61 1.71 -1.57
C PRO A 51 17.31 1.24 -2.25
N GLU A 52 16.98 -0.04 -2.13
CA GLU A 52 15.79 -0.66 -2.70
C GLU A 52 14.50 -0.05 -2.13
N TYR A 53 14.41 0.11 -0.81
CA TYR A 53 13.23 0.75 -0.20
C TYR A 53 13.21 2.26 -0.42
N LEU A 54 14.36 2.92 -0.38
CA LEU A 54 14.45 4.37 -0.59
C LEU A 54 14.08 4.79 -2.02
N ALA A 55 14.24 3.91 -3.01
CA ALA A 55 13.74 4.12 -4.37
C ALA A 55 12.20 4.18 -4.42
N LEU A 56 11.51 3.50 -3.49
CA LEU A 56 10.05 3.52 -3.37
C LEU A 56 9.56 4.67 -2.48
N SER A 57 10.21 4.84 -1.32
CA SER A 57 9.90 5.84 -0.29
C SER A 57 11.17 6.61 0.07
N PRO A 58 11.46 7.75 -0.58
CA PRO A 58 12.71 8.51 -0.37
C PRO A 58 12.97 8.94 1.08
N MET A 59 11.91 9.11 1.88
CA MET A 59 12.01 9.43 3.30
C MET A 59 12.33 8.20 4.18
N GLY A 60 12.22 6.99 3.63
CA GLY A 60 12.40 5.75 4.35
C GLY A 60 11.39 5.57 5.47
N LEU A 61 10.12 5.92 5.19
CA LEU A 61 8.99 5.83 6.12
C LEU A 61 7.93 4.86 5.59
N MET A 62 7.09 4.37 6.51
CA MET A 62 5.88 3.60 6.23
C MET A 62 4.64 4.44 6.56
N PRO A 63 3.50 4.17 5.91
CA PRO A 63 3.29 3.18 4.85
C PRO A 63 3.81 3.63 3.48
N CYS A 64 4.04 2.69 2.56
CA CYS A 64 4.28 2.96 1.14
C CYS A 64 3.47 1.98 0.28
N LEU A 65 2.61 2.48 -0.60
CA LEU A 65 1.86 1.68 -1.57
C LEU A 65 2.60 1.70 -2.90
N THR A 66 2.85 0.53 -3.48
CA THR A 66 3.29 0.38 -4.87
C THR A 66 2.13 -0.16 -5.71
N ILE A 67 2.00 0.37 -6.92
CA ILE A 67 0.93 0.10 -7.87
C ILE A 67 1.55 -0.74 -8.98
N GLN A 68 1.31 -2.06 -8.97
CA GLN A 68 1.96 -3.02 -9.88
C GLN A 68 1.29 -3.01 -11.25
N GLN A 69 -0.05 -2.99 -11.26
CA GLN A 69 -0.82 -2.80 -12.48
C GLN A 69 -1.03 -1.29 -12.65
N GLY A 70 -0.25 -0.67 -13.53
CA GLY A 70 -0.27 0.77 -13.74
C GLY A 70 -1.70 1.31 -13.83
N ASP A 71 -2.02 2.28 -12.98
CA ASP A 71 -3.31 2.94 -13.09
C ASP A 71 -3.31 3.89 -14.29
N ALA A 72 -4.50 4.32 -14.73
CA ALA A 72 -4.64 5.23 -15.87
C ALA A 72 -3.96 6.61 -15.67
N SER A 73 -3.51 6.92 -14.45
CA SER A 73 -2.82 8.17 -14.10
C SER A 73 -1.29 8.08 -14.21
N GLY A 74 -0.74 6.87 -14.42
CA GLY A 74 0.71 6.65 -14.52
C GLY A 74 1.44 6.69 -13.17
N LEU A 75 0.71 6.62 -12.06
CA LEU A 75 1.28 6.55 -10.73
C LEU A 75 1.77 5.12 -10.42
N ASN A 76 3.01 5.00 -9.93
CA ASN A 76 3.62 3.72 -9.57
C ASN A 76 3.75 3.53 -8.05
N GLN A 77 3.71 4.62 -7.28
CA GLN A 77 3.86 4.56 -5.82
C GLN A 77 3.25 5.77 -5.10
N ILE A 78 2.81 5.57 -3.86
CA ILE A 78 2.26 6.59 -2.97
C ILE A 78 2.83 6.36 -1.57
N VAL A 79 3.36 7.41 -0.92
CA VAL A 79 4.05 7.31 0.38
C VAL A 79 3.30 8.00 1.53
N GLU A 80 2.25 8.76 1.23
CA GLU A 80 1.47 9.49 2.22
C GLU A 80 0.21 8.73 2.61
N SER A 81 0.07 8.43 3.91
CA SER A 81 -1.00 7.55 4.40
C SER A 81 -2.43 8.05 4.12
N ASP A 82 -2.67 9.36 4.12
CA ASP A 82 -3.97 9.94 3.75
C ASP A 82 -4.24 9.78 2.25
N THR A 83 -3.23 10.04 1.42
CA THR A 83 -3.32 9.85 -0.03
C THR A 83 -3.53 8.39 -0.40
N ILE A 84 -2.81 7.46 0.26
CA ILE A 84 -3.03 6.02 0.09
C ILE A 84 -4.47 5.65 0.48
N ALA A 85 -4.97 6.14 1.62
CA ALA A 85 -6.33 5.86 2.05
C ALA A 85 -7.36 6.33 1.01
N ARG A 86 -7.25 7.58 0.53
CA ARG A 86 -8.15 8.13 -0.50
C ARG A 86 -8.04 7.37 -1.82
N TYR A 87 -6.84 6.98 -2.22
CA TYR A 87 -6.61 6.16 -3.40
C TYR A 87 -7.35 4.83 -3.30
N ILE A 88 -7.15 4.09 -2.21
CA ILE A 88 -7.82 2.80 -1.97
C ILE A 88 -9.35 2.96 -1.96
N LEU A 89 -9.87 4.01 -1.31
CA LEU A 89 -11.31 4.28 -1.31
C LEU A 89 -11.86 4.56 -2.72
N SER A 90 -11.10 5.26 -3.56
CA SER A 90 -11.50 5.54 -4.93
C SER A 90 -11.42 4.29 -5.82
N GLN A 91 -10.29 3.57 -5.78
CA GLN A 91 -10.05 2.39 -6.62
C GLN A 91 -11.04 1.26 -6.31
N TYR A 92 -11.31 1.03 -5.02
CA TYR A 92 -12.21 -0.02 -4.55
C TYR A 92 -13.56 0.56 -4.09
N SER A 93 -14.04 1.61 -4.76
CA SER A 93 -15.30 2.28 -4.44
C SER A 93 -16.50 1.33 -4.45
N ASN A 94 -16.49 0.32 -5.31
CA ASN A 94 -17.55 -0.69 -5.46
C ASN A 94 -17.43 -1.90 -4.51
N VAL A 95 -16.46 -1.91 -3.59
CA VAL A 95 -16.18 -3.06 -2.71
C VAL A 95 -16.48 -2.73 -1.25
N GLY A 96 -17.36 -3.50 -0.60
CA GLY A 96 -17.67 -3.35 0.82
C GLY A 96 -18.27 -1.98 1.20
N PRO A 97 -18.23 -1.58 2.47
CA PRO A 97 -18.78 -0.30 2.94
C PRO A 97 -18.07 0.93 2.37
N SER A 98 -18.82 2.03 2.29
CA SER A 98 -18.27 3.37 2.06
C SER A 98 -17.68 3.96 3.34
N PHE A 99 -16.59 4.69 3.18
CA PHE A 99 -15.97 5.54 4.22
C PHE A 99 -16.04 7.02 3.85
N LEU A 100 -16.73 7.35 2.76
CA LEU A 100 -17.03 8.72 2.38
C LEU A 100 -18.24 9.20 3.21
N PRO A 101 -18.20 10.43 3.74
CA PRO A 101 -19.31 11.02 4.50
C PRO A 101 -20.54 11.30 3.63
#